data_AF-A0A8H5YG64-F1
#
_entry.id   AF-A0A8H5YG64-F1
#
_cell.length_a   1.000
_cell.length_b   1.000
_cell.length_c   1.000
_cell.angle_alpha   90.00
_cell.angle_beta   90.00
_cell.angle_gamma   90.00
#
_symmetry.space_group_name_H-M   'P 1'
#
loop_
_entity.id
_entity.type
_entity.pdbx_description
1 polymer ?
#
loop_
_entity_poly.entity_id
_entity_poly.type
_entity_poly.pdbx_seq_one_letter_code
_entity_poly.pdbx_strand_id
1 'polypeptide(L)'
;MDSKSEKSAEHFTSEDMDCQVSSIQPVKAALAKAKKRSQRNAPSFRGLEEKTYNLFSTDHVKHCWHTITSAKYIEFYPPEDWDPFLNYTDGRGPVEGHVYLVTDQFCSLDLFTPPKYPSTKFHKLKANKGRKTVDVQFLDDYFLILRIHRDFVFSTQSREIPKEAPEFFTYYGIAEGYTPPVDKREEKAKRRRSASPQ
;
A
#
# COMPACT_ATOMS: atom_id res chain seq x y z
N MET A 1 -7.03 -38.54 -30.75
CA MET A 1 -6.28 -37.28 -30.59
C MET A 1 -6.96 -36.55 -29.45
N ASP A 2 -6.54 -36.82 -28.21
CA ASP A 2 -7.09 -36.14 -27.03
C ASP A 2 -5.98 -35.27 -26.45
N SER A 3 -5.98 -34.01 -26.88
CA SER A 3 -5.11 -32.98 -26.33
C SER A 3 -5.60 -32.62 -24.93
N LYS A 4 -5.03 -33.27 -23.93
CA LYS A 4 -5.07 -32.83 -22.54
C LYS A 4 -4.37 -31.46 -22.46
N SER A 5 -5.16 -30.39 -22.50
CA SER A 5 -4.72 -29.06 -22.09
C SER A 5 -4.61 -29.06 -20.57
N GLU A 6 -3.46 -29.51 -20.06
CA GLU A 6 -3.07 -29.28 -18.68
C GLU A 6 -2.80 -27.79 -18.51
N LYS A 7 -3.77 -27.09 -17.91
CA LYS A 7 -3.62 -25.74 -17.36
C LYS A 7 -2.44 -25.76 -16.39
N SER A 8 -1.36 -25.08 -16.76
CA SER A 8 -0.30 -24.67 -15.85
C SER A 8 -0.88 -23.70 -14.81
N ALA A 9 -1.37 -24.25 -13.71
CA ALA A 9 -1.56 -23.48 -12.49
C ALA A 9 -0.17 -23.28 -11.89
N GLU A 10 0.44 -22.12 -12.14
CA GLU A 10 1.69 -21.74 -11.50
C GLU A 10 1.50 -21.79 -9.98
N HIS A 11 2.26 -22.66 -9.34
CA HIS A 11 2.09 -22.98 -7.93
C HIS A 11 2.73 -21.87 -7.10
N PHE A 12 1.90 -21.23 -6.27
CA PHE A 12 2.32 -20.27 -5.28
C PHE A 12 3.43 -20.84 -4.36
N THR A 13 4.50 -20.08 -4.11
CA THR A 13 5.67 -20.53 -3.34
C THR A 13 5.66 -20.03 -1.88
N SER A 14 6.29 -20.79 -0.97
CA SER A 14 6.51 -20.31 0.41
C SER A 14 7.34 -19.03 0.44
N GLU A 15 8.27 -18.88 -0.50
CA GLU A 15 9.16 -17.72 -0.60
C GLU A 15 8.38 -16.43 -0.88
N ASP A 16 7.36 -16.50 -1.73
CA ASP A 16 6.46 -15.37 -1.99
C ASP A 16 5.69 -14.95 -0.73
N MET A 17 5.20 -15.90 0.08
CA MET A 17 4.60 -15.56 1.39
C MET A 17 5.61 -14.83 2.27
N ASP A 18 6.82 -15.35 2.37
CA ASP A 18 7.84 -14.86 3.28
C ASP A 18 8.30 -13.44 2.90
N CYS A 19 8.41 -13.16 1.60
CA CYS A 19 8.63 -11.82 1.07
C CYS A 19 7.51 -10.86 1.48
N GLN A 20 6.23 -11.25 1.30
CA GLN A 20 5.10 -10.43 1.71
C GLN A 20 5.12 -10.16 3.22
N VAL A 21 5.30 -11.22 4.03
CA VAL A 21 5.31 -11.12 5.49
C VAL A 21 6.42 -10.19 5.97
N SER A 22 7.61 -10.29 5.39
CA SER A 22 8.77 -9.46 5.74
C SER A 22 8.52 -7.99 5.41
N SER A 23 8.00 -7.68 4.22
CA SER A 23 7.66 -6.31 3.81
C SER A 23 6.53 -5.70 4.65
N ILE A 24 5.61 -6.52 5.16
CA ILE A 24 4.50 -6.03 6.00
C ILE A 24 4.98 -5.58 7.40
N GLN A 25 6.07 -6.14 7.93
CA GLN A 25 6.50 -5.85 9.32
C GLN A 25 6.81 -4.37 9.60
N PRO A 26 7.57 -3.64 8.75
CA PRO A 26 7.79 -2.21 8.92
C PRO A 26 6.49 -1.39 9.00
N VAL A 27 5.50 -1.71 8.16
CA VAL A 27 4.20 -1.01 8.15
C VAL A 27 3.43 -1.28 9.45
N LYS A 28 3.43 -2.53 9.93
CA LYS A 28 2.83 -2.88 11.23
C LYS A 28 3.52 -2.18 12.39
N ALA A 29 4.85 -2.07 12.36
CA ALA A 29 5.62 -1.33 13.36
C ALA A 29 5.27 0.17 13.33
N ALA A 30 5.15 0.77 12.13
CA ALA A 30 4.71 2.15 11.96
C ALA A 30 3.29 2.37 12.51
N LEU A 31 2.35 1.46 12.25
CA LEU A 31 1.00 1.51 12.81
C LEU A 31 1.02 1.45 14.35
N ALA A 32 1.80 0.54 14.93
CA ALA A 32 1.94 0.43 16.38
C ALA A 32 2.52 1.71 17.00
N LYS A 33 3.49 2.34 16.33
CA LYS A 33 4.06 3.64 16.72
C LYS A 33 3.03 4.76 16.60
N ALA A 34 2.27 4.81 15.50
CA ALA A 34 1.22 5.80 15.28
C ALA A 34 0.12 5.73 16.35
N LYS A 35 -0.30 4.52 16.77
CA LYS A 35 -1.26 4.31 17.86
C LYS A 35 -0.79 4.84 19.22
N LYS A 36 0.53 4.87 19.46
CA LYS A 36 1.12 5.39 20.70
C LYS A 36 1.43 6.89 20.63
N ARG A 37 1.33 7.51 19.45
CA ARG A 37 1.68 8.91 19.23
C ARG A 37 0.52 9.81 19.63
N SER A 38 0.80 10.85 20.42
CA SER A 38 -0.14 11.96 20.60
C SER A 38 -0.23 12.78 19.31
N GLN A 39 -1.45 13.07 18.85
CA GLN A 39 -1.71 13.88 17.65
C GLN A 39 -1.02 15.25 17.69
N ARG A 40 -0.77 15.82 18.88
CA ARG A 40 -0.16 17.16 19.02
C ARG A 40 1.28 17.25 18.49
N ASN A 41 1.99 16.13 18.38
CA ASN A 41 3.42 16.10 17.99
C ASN A 41 3.66 15.35 16.67
N ALA A 42 2.62 15.11 15.88
CA ALA A 42 2.77 14.49 14.57
C ALA A 42 3.29 15.54 13.56
N PRO A 43 4.41 15.28 12.86
CA PRO A 43 4.80 16.13 11.74
C PRO A 43 3.70 16.08 10.68
N SER A 44 3.48 17.19 9.99
CA SER A 44 2.58 17.22 8.83
C SER A 44 3.15 16.37 7.71
N PHE A 45 2.27 15.82 6.88
CA PHE A 45 2.68 15.19 5.62
C PHE A 45 3.41 16.20 4.72
N ARG A 46 4.44 15.73 4.01
CA ARG A 46 5.15 16.53 3.00
C ARG A 46 4.39 16.69 1.68
N GLY A 47 3.17 16.16 1.60
CA GLY A 47 2.41 16.01 0.36
C GLY A 47 2.22 14.54 0.00
N LEU A 48 1.22 14.27 -0.84
CA LEU A 48 1.02 12.95 -1.47
C LEU A 48 1.35 12.98 -2.96
N GLU A 49 1.47 14.15 -3.55
CA GLU A 49 1.79 14.35 -4.95
C GLU A 49 3.07 13.58 -5.32
N GLU A 50 3.02 12.88 -6.46
CA GLU A 50 4.15 12.11 -7.02
C GLU A 50 4.66 10.96 -6.13
N LYS A 51 3.84 10.50 -5.18
CA LYS A 51 4.20 9.34 -4.35
C LYS A 51 3.61 8.05 -4.87
N THR A 52 4.48 7.07 -5.02
CA THR A 52 4.13 5.68 -5.30
C THR A 52 4.44 4.82 -4.08
N TYR A 53 3.50 3.93 -3.72
CA TYR A 53 3.64 2.97 -2.64
C TYR A 53 3.46 1.55 -3.17
N ASN A 54 4.48 0.72 -3.00
CA ASN A 54 4.40 -0.71 -3.25
C ASN A 54 3.49 -1.38 -2.22
N LEU A 55 2.54 -2.20 -2.69
CA LEU A 55 1.49 -2.81 -1.90
C LEU A 55 1.77 -4.29 -1.66
N PHE A 56 1.79 -4.67 -0.39
CA PHE A 56 1.99 -6.04 0.07
C PHE A 56 0.74 -6.59 0.74
N SER A 57 0.31 -7.81 0.41
CA SER A 57 -0.87 -8.44 0.99
C SER A 57 -0.77 -9.95 0.97
N THR A 58 -0.75 -10.55 2.16
CA THR A 58 -0.86 -12.01 2.32
C THR A 58 -2.22 -12.54 1.91
N ASP A 59 -3.28 -11.73 2.03
CA ASP A 59 -4.64 -12.13 1.67
C ASP A 59 -4.75 -12.27 0.15
N HIS A 60 -4.25 -11.27 -0.57
CA HIS A 60 -4.21 -11.28 -2.03
C HIS A 60 -3.46 -12.50 -2.55
N VAL A 61 -2.31 -12.78 -1.95
CA VAL A 61 -1.49 -13.92 -2.32
C VAL A 61 -2.18 -15.28 -2.11
N LYS A 62 -2.95 -15.42 -1.02
CA LYS A 62 -3.65 -16.67 -0.71
C LYS A 62 -4.89 -16.91 -1.56
N HIS A 63 -5.59 -15.84 -1.96
CA HIS A 63 -6.95 -15.94 -2.48
C HIS A 63 -7.10 -15.53 -3.95
N CYS A 64 -6.14 -14.80 -4.52
CA CYS A 64 -6.19 -14.37 -5.92
C CYS A 64 -5.33 -15.28 -6.80
N TRP A 65 -5.85 -15.68 -7.97
CA TRP A 65 -5.25 -16.69 -8.85
C TRP A 65 -4.18 -16.16 -9.84
N HIS A 66 -4.11 -14.85 -10.07
CA HIS A 66 -3.25 -14.21 -11.06
C HIS A 66 -2.32 -13.18 -10.41
N THR A 67 -1.20 -13.57 -9.79
CA THR A 67 -0.62 -12.64 -8.79
C THR A 67 0.87 -12.53 -8.64
N ILE A 68 1.68 -13.39 -9.26
CA ILE A 68 3.11 -13.40 -8.91
C ILE A 68 3.89 -12.32 -9.69
N THR A 69 3.51 -11.98 -10.92
CA THR A 69 4.35 -11.15 -11.80
C THR A 69 3.94 -9.68 -11.91
N SER A 70 2.76 -9.27 -11.44
CA SER A 70 2.33 -7.87 -11.52
C SER A 70 2.72 -7.08 -10.26
N ALA A 71 3.45 -5.99 -10.47
CA ALA A 71 3.69 -4.99 -9.44
C ALA A 71 2.35 -4.48 -8.90
N LYS A 72 2.19 -4.54 -7.58
CA LYS A 72 1.01 -4.02 -6.89
C LYS A 72 1.40 -2.71 -6.25
N TYR A 73 0.77 -1.61 -6.63
CA TYR A 73 1.12 -0.30 -6.11
C TYR A 73 -0.08 0.65 -6.14
N ILE A 74 0.05 1.71 -5.36
CA ILE A 74 -0.83 2.88 -5.42
C ILE A 74 0.03 4.10 -5.67
N GLU A 75 -0.36 4.90 -6.65
CA GLU A 75 0.28 6.16 -7.00
C GLU A 75 -0.68 7.33 -6.81
N PHE A 76 -0.14 8.49 -6.48
CA PHE A 76 -0.87 9.73 -6.31
C PHE A 76 -0.23 10.83 -7.15
N TYR A 77 -1.06 11.66 -7.78
CA TYR A 77 -0.61 12.71 -8.69
C TYR A 77 -1.55 13.93 -8.60
N PRO A 78 -1.07 15.13 -8.95
CA PRO A 78 -1.94 16.30 -9.06
C PRO A 78 -2.94 16.11 -10.22
N PRO A 79 -4.19 16.59 -10.11
CA PRO A 79 -5.16 16.55 -11.20
C PRO A 79 -4.63 17.23 -12.46
N GLU A 80 -5.09 16.77 -13.63
CA GLU A 80 -4.63 17.28 -14.93
C GLU A 80 -4.87 18.79 -15.08
N ASP A 81 -6.00 19.29 -14.59
CA ASP A 81 -6.36 20.72 -14.56
C ASP A 81 -5.80 21.46 -13.33
N TRP A 82 -4.73 20.97 -12.72
CA TRP A 82 -4.14 21.61 -11.55
C TRP A 82 -3.60 23.00 -11.90
N ASP A 83 -4.19 24.03 -11.31
CA ASP A 83 -3.63 25.37 -11.32
C ASP A 83 -2.68 25.54 -10.12
N PRO A 84 -1.35 25.65 -10.34
CA PRO A 84 -0.37 25.86 -9.27
C PRO A 84 -0.47 27.25 -8.63
N PHE A 85 -1.26 28.17 -9.21
CA PHE A 85 -1.50 29.53 -8.72
C PHE A 85 -2.79 29.67 -7.91
N LEU A 86 -3.60 28.61 -7.81
CA LEU A 86 -4.76 28.60 -6.94
C LEU A 86 -4.30 28.53 -5.47
N ASN A 87 -4.60 29.59 -4.71
CA ASN A 87 -4.32 29.63 -3.27
C ASN A 87 -5.26 28.67 -2.51
N TYR A 88 -4.90 27.38 -2.48
CA TYR A 88 -5.54 26.42 -1.59
C TYR A 88 -5.32 26.86 -0.14
N THR A 89 -6.40 26.88 0.65
CA THR A 89 -6.43 27.48 1.99
C THR A 89 -5.41 26.91 2.99
N ASP A 90 -4.83 25.75 2.71
CA ASP A 90 -3.79 25.11 3.51
C ASP A 90 -2.51 24.79 2.74
N GLY A 91 -2.36 25.31 1.51
CA GLY A 91 -1.23 25.06 0.62
C GLY A 91 -1.17 23.62 0.09
N ARG A 92 -2.20 22.79 0.31
CA ARG A 92 -2.34 21.47 -0.29
C ARG A 92 -3.54 21.47 -1.20
N GLY A 93 -3.30 21.35 -2.49
CA GLY A 93 -4.42 21.11 -3.41
C GLY A 93 -4.86 19.65 -3.38
N PRO A 94 -5.93 19.36 -4.12
CA PRO A 94 -6.50 18.02 -4.20
C PRO A 94 -5.64 17.07 -5.04
N VAL A 95 -5.62 15.77 -4.68
CA VAL A 95 -4.87 14.76 -5.44
C VAL A 95 -5.82 13.73 -6.03
N GLU A 96 -5.37 13.14 -7.13
CA GLU A 96 -5.94 11.93 -7.72
C GLU A 96 -4.98 10.76 -7.47
N GLY A 97 -5.41 9.55 -7.84
CA GLY A 97 -4.54 8.40 -7.71
C GLY A 97 -5.06 7.17 -8.42
N HIS A 98 -4.16 6.24 -8.66
CA HIS A 98 -4.46 4.95 -9.27
C HIS A 98 -4.01 3.82 -8.36
N VAL A 99 -4.83 2.77 -8.31
CA VAL A 99 -4.47 1.52 -7.64
C VAL A 99 -4.26 0.47 -8.73
N TYR A 100 -3.15 -0.24 -8.64
CA TYR A 100 -2.78 -1.36 -9.50
C TYR A 100 -2.67 -2.61 -8.62
N LEU A 101 -3.51 -3.62 -8.89
CA LEU A 101 -3.53 -4.89 -8.15
C LEU A 101 -3.20 -6.11 -9.02
N VAL A 102 -3.21 -5.96 -10.34
CA VAL A 102 -2.89 -6.96 -11.37
C VAL A 102 -2.16 -6.25 -12.53
N THR A 103 -2.07 -6.84 -13.73
CA THR A 103 -1.35 -6.26 -14.89
C THR A 103 -1.93 -4.93 -15.40
N ASP A 104 -3.14 -4.56 -14.99
CA ASP A 104 -3.80 -3.33 -15.40
C ASP A 104 -4.19 -2.43 -14.20
N GLN A 105 -4.60 -1.22 -14.53
CA GLN A 105 -5.15 -0.26 -13.59
C GLN A 105 -6.44 -0.83 -12.99
N PHE A 106 -6.39 -1.14 -11.69
CA PHE A 106 -7.51 -1.74 -10.98
C PHE A 106 -8.61 -0.71 -10.69
N CYS A 107 -8.24 0.48 -10.22
CA CYS A 107 -9.19 1.59 -10.06
C CYS A 107 -8.55 2.97 -10.05
N SER A 108 -9.35 3.99 -10.35
CA SER A 108 -9.01 5.41 -10.13
C SER A 108 -9.68 5.93 -8.88
N LEU A 109 -8.91 6.57 -8.02
CA LEU A 109 -9.42 7.36 -6.91
C LEU A 109 -9.97 8.67 -7.45
N ASP A 110 -11.16 9.03 -7.00
CA ASP A 110 -11.71 10.36 -7.29
C ASP A 110 -10.91 11.42 -6.53
N LEU A 111 -10.92 12.64 -7.06
CA LEU A 111 -10.30 13.81 -6.46
C LEU A 111 -10.59 13.93 -4.96
N PHE A 112 -9.54 14.01 -4.13
CA PHE A 112 -9.66 14.16 -2.68
C PHE A 112 -8.58 15.06 -2.09
N THR A 113 -8.87 15.67 -0.94
CA THR A 113 -7.87 16.44 -0.19
C THR A 113 -7.08 15.50 0.74
N PRO A 114 -5.74 15.40 0.60
CA PRO A 114 -4.91 14.61 1.49
C PRO A 114 -5.08 15.03 2.96
N PRO A 115 -5.02 14.09 3.92
CA PRO A 115 -5.00 14.47 5.33
C PRO A 115 -3.76 15.29 5.67
N LYS A 116 -3.92 16.32 6.52
CA LYS A 116 -2.81 17.18 6.97
C LYS A 116 -1.79 16.44 7.83
N TYR A 117 -2.28 15.51 8.63
CA TYR A 117 -1.49 14.80 9.63
C TYR A 117 -1.70 13.29 9.49
N PRO A 118 -0.67 12.49 9.77
CA PRO A 118 -0.83 11.05 9.83
C PRO A 118 -1.88 10.66 10.86
N SER A 119 -2.66 9.63 10.52
CA SER A 119 -3.87 9.28 11.24
C SER A 119 -3.96 7.78 11.44
N THR A 120 -4.48 7.40 12.60
CA THR A 120 -4.85 6.01 12.88
C THR A 120 -6.23 5.64 12.31
N LYS A 121 -6.94 6.61 11.73
CA LYS A 121 -8.26 6.42 11.12
C LYS A 121 -8.14 6.14 9.64
N PHE A 122 -9.03 5.29 9.14
CA PHE A 122 -9.23 5.11 7.71
C PHE A 122 -10.01 6.29 7.13
N HIS A 123 -9.54 6.76 5.99
CA HIS A 123 -10.19 7.72 5.12
C HIS A 123 -10.88 6.93 4.01
N LYS A 124 -12.20 7.04 3.94
CA LYS A 124 -12.98 6.43 2.87
C LYS A 124 -12.89 7.30 1.62
N LEU A 125 -12.14 6.83 0.64
CA LEU A 125 -11.96 7.49 -0.65
C LEU A 125 -12.94 6.91 -1.66
N LYS A 126 -13.54 7.80 -2.46
CA LYS A 126 -14.37 7.38 -3.60
C LYS A 126 -13.46 6.95 -4.74
N ALA A 127 -13.95 6.01 -5.53
CA ALA A 127 -13.25 5.49 -6.70
C ALA A 127 -14.21 5.28 -7.86
N ASN A 128 -13.68 5.34 -9.07
CA ASN A 128 -14.39 5.12 -10.33
C ASN A 128 -15.64 6.02 -10.47
N LYS A 129 -15.50 7.32 -10.23
CA LYS A 129 -16.58 8.32 -10.27
C LYS A 129 -17.67 8.04 -9.23
N GLY A 130 -17.26 7.73 -8.00
CA GLY A 130 -18.14 7.48 -6.87
C GLY A 130 -18.83 6.11 -6.85
N ARG A 131 -18.55 5.22 -7.81
CA ARG A 131 -19.19 3.91 -7.91
C ARG A 131 -18.67 2.90 -6.89
N LYS A 132 -17.45 3.11 -6.41
CA LYS A 132 -16.78 2.24 -5.45
C LYS A 132 -16.12 3.09 -4.37
N THR A 133 -15.72 2.44 -3.29
CA THR A 133 -14.94 3.07 -2.23
C THR A 133 -13.78 2.18 -1.83
N VAL A 134 -12.66 2.81 -1.51
CA VAL A 134 -11.53 2.16 -0.84
C VAL A 134 -11.25 2.89 0.46
N ASP A 135 -10.73 2.18 1.45
CA ASP A 135 -10.38 2.77 2.72
C ASP A 135 -8.85 2.89 2.80
N VAL A 136 -8.34 4.10 2.97
CA VAL A 136 -6.89 4.37 3.05
C VAL A 136 -6.55 4.97 4.41
N GLN A 137 -5.55 4.40 5.07
CA GLN A 137 -4.99 4.90 6.31
C GLN A 137 -3.56 5.35 6.07
N PHE A 138 -3.30 6.65 6.17
CA PHE A 138 -1.98 7.24 5.99
C PHE A 138 -1.24 7.30 7.34
N LEU A 139 -0.21 6.47 7.52
CA LEU A 139 0.50 6.29 8.79
C LEU A 139 1.65 7.27 8.97
N ASP A 140 2.34 7.60 7.88
CA ASP A 140 3.33 8.67 7.73
C ASP A 140 3.71 8.80 6.24
N ASP A 141 4.70 9.64 5.93
CA ASP A 141 5.13 9.90 4.55
C ASP A 141 5.53 8.63 3.78
N TYR A 142 5.92 7.55 4.47
CA TYR A 142 6.47 6.33 3.89
C TYR A 142 5.51 5.14 3.94
N PHE A 143 4.49 5.18 4.80
CA PHE A 143 3.64 4.03 5.07
C PHE A 143 2.16 4.36 4.98
N LEU A 144 1.43 3.47 4.31
CA LEU A 144 -0.03 3.49 4.29
C LEU A 144 -0.62 2.08 4.45
N ILE A 145 -1.90 2.01 4.77
CA ILE A 145 -2.68 0.77 4.73
C ILE A 145 -3.90 1.04 3.85
N LEU A 146 -4.10 0.18 2.86
CA LEU A 146 -5.22 0.20 1.94
C LEU A 146 -6.11 -1.01 2.20
N ARG A 147 -7.43 -0.78 2.32
CA ARG A 147 -8.44 -1.82 2.44
C ARG A 147 -9.43 -1.74 1.29
N ILE A 148 -9.68 -2.89 0.68
CA ILE A 148 -10.56 -3.02 -0.48
C ILE A 148 -11.51 -4.18 -0.23
N HIS A 149 -12.82 -3.94 -0.45
CA HIS A 149 -13.84 -4.98 -0.29
C HIS A 149 -13.63 -6.10 -1.32
N ARG A 150 -13.85 -7.37 -0.94
CA ARG A 150 -13.63 -8.53 -1.80
C ARG A 150 -14.42 -8.45 -3.11
N ASP A 151 -15.66 -8.00 -3.08
CA ASP A 151 -16.46 -7.86 -4.30
C ASP A 151 -15.84 -6.89 -5.31
N PHE A 152 -15.03 -5.93 -4.84
CA PHE A 152 -14.27 -5.07 -5.71
C PHE A 152 -13.02 -5.79 -6.23
N VAL A 153 -12.23 -6.42 -5.34
CA VAL A 153 -11.01 -7.17 -5.72
C VAL A 153 -11.30 -8.25 -6.79
N PHE A 154 -12.42 -8.95 -6.66
CA PHE A 154 -12.84 -9.99 -7.58
C PHE A 154 -13.73 -9.51 -8.73
N SER A 155 -14.05 -8.20 -8.81
CA SER A 155 -14.96 -7.69 -9.85
C SER A 155 -14.46 -7.87 -11.28
N THR A 156 -13.14 -7.97 -11.46
CA THR A 156 -12.48 -8.21 -12.75
C THR A 156 -12.16 -9.68 -12.99
N GLN A 157 -12.39 -10.56 -12.00
CA GLN A 157 -12.10 -11.99 -12.11
C GLN A 157 -13.33 -12.73 -12.62
N SER A 158 -13.14 -13.60 -13.62
CA SER A 158 -14.24 -14.38 -14.23
C SER A 158 -14.67 -15.59 -13.38
N ARG A 159 -14.27 -15.66 -12.11
CA ARG A 159 -14.47 -16.81 -11.23
C ARG A 159 -15.23 -16.40 -9.98
N GLU A 160 -15.89 -17.39 -9.37
CA GLU A 160 -16.53 -17.20 -8.07
C GLU A 160 -15.50 -16.80 -7.01
N ILE A 161 -15.94 -15.91 -6.11
CA ILE A 161 -15.15 -15.47 -4.96
C ILE A 161 -14.90 -16.68 -4.05
N PRO A 162 -13.64 -17.01 -3.70
CA PRO A 162 -13.35 -18.09 -2.77
C PRO A 162 -14.09 -17.90 -1.44
N LYS A 163 -14.68 -18.97 -0.89
CA LYS A 163 -15.47 -18.90 0.35
C LYS A 163 -14.64 -18.43 1.55
N GLU A 164 -13.36 -18.78 1.53
CA GLU A 164 -12.39 -18.47 2.57
C GLU A 164 -11.79 -17.06 2.40
N ALA A 165 -12.11 -16.33 1.32
CA ALA A 165 -11.59 -14.98 1.10
C ALA A 165 -12.15 -13.99 2.13
N PRO A 166 -11.30 -13.12 2.71
CA PRO A 166 -11.74 -12.15 3.69
C PRO A 166 -12.72 -11.15 3.06
N GLU A 167 -13.62 -10.58 3.86
CA GLU A 167 -14.53 -9.51 3.41
C GLU A 167 -13.75 -8.29 2.88
N PHE A 168 -12.62 -7.98 3.51
CA PHE A 168 -11.71 -6.91 3.09
C PHE A 168 -10.30 -7.45 2.93
N PHE A 169 -9.70 -7.18 1.78
CA PHE A 169 -8.28 -7.40 1.54
C PHE A 169 -7.50 -6.24 2.12
N THR A 170 -6.48 -6.53 2.91
CA THR A 170 -5.60 -5.51 3.48
C THR A 170 -4.27 -5.49 2.73
N TYR A 171 -3.91 -4.34 2.22
CA TYR A 171 -2.65 -4.06 1.56
C TYR A 171 -1.84 -3.08 2.41
N TYR A 172 -0.57 -3.42 2.62
CA TYR A 172 0.38 -2.63 3.38
C TYR A 172 1.30 -1.93 2.39
N GLY A 173 1.24 -0.61 2.36
CA GLY A 173 1.96 0.24 1.41
C GLY A 173 3.28 0.75 1.97
N ILE A 174 4.34 0.65 1.16
CA ILE A 174 5.67 1.22 1.43
C ILE A 174 6.05 2.14 0.28
N ALA A 175 6.36 3.40 0.58
CA ALA A 175 6.78 4.38 -0.42
C ALA A 175 8.03 3.91 -1.16
N GLU A 176 8.06 4.13 -2.47
CA GLU A 176 9.28 3.95 -3.25
C GLU A 176 10.41 4.82 -2.70
N GLY A 177 11.63 4.28 -2.74
CA GLY A 177 12.80 4.94 -2.14
C GLY A 177 12.85 4.92 -0.62
N TYR A 178 11.88 4.30 0.08
CA TYR A 178 11.99 4.10 1.53
C TYR A 178 13.21 3.22 1.85
N THR A 179 14.13 3.79 2.61
CA THR A 179 15.24 3.06 3.22
C THR A 179 14.99 2.99 4.73
N PRO A 180 14.96 1.79 5.33
CA PRO A 180 14.81 1.69 6.77
C PRO A 180 15.98 2.42 7.43
N PRO A 181 15.71 3.28 8.44
CA PRO A 181 16.77 3.97 9.13
C PRO A 181 17.73 2.94 9.72
N VAL A 182 18.99 2.99 9.30
CA VAL A 182 20.04 2.13 9.86
C VAL A 182 20.04 2.37 11.37
N ASP A 183 19.74 1.33 12.14
CA ASP A 183 19.71 1.46 13.58
C ASP A 183 21.14 1.74 14.04
N LYS A 184 21.44 3.01 14.33
CA LYS A 184 22.78 3.47 14.75
C LYS A 184 23.27 2.70 15.98
N ARG A 185 22.37 2.03 16.73
CA ARG A 185 22.73 1.12 17.82
C ARG A 185 23.33 -0.19 17.34
N GLU A 186 22.80 -0.78 16.27
CA GLU A 186 23.31 -2.02 15.70
C GLU A 186 24.65 -1.80 15.01
N GLU A 187 24.82 -0.65 14.35
CA GLU A 187 26.11 -0.28 13.77
C GLU A 187 27.16 0.05 14.84
N LYS A 188 26.78 0.73 15.93
CA LYS A 188 27.67 0.90 17.10
C LYS A 188 28.00 -0.44 17.77
N ALA A 189 27.06 -1.38 17.83
CA ALA A 189 27.30 -2.71 18.40
C ALA A 189 28.23 -3.55 17.51
N LYS A 190 28.06 -3.51 16.19
CA LYS A 190 28.97 -4.16 15.22
C LYS A 190 30.37 -3.56 15.29
N ARG A 191 30.50 -2.23 15.31
CA ARG A 191 31.79 -1.53 15.49
C ARG A 191 32.47 -1.85 16.82
N ARG A 192 31.70 -2.05 17.90
CA ARG A 192 32.25 -2.47 19.21
C ARG A 192 32.71 -3.93 19.21
N ARG A 193 32.05 -4.82 18.47
CA ARG A 193 32.45 -6.23 18.32
C ARG A 193 33.67 -6.41 17.41
N SER A 194 33.83 -5.57 16.40
CA SER A 194 35.01 -5.59 15.50
C SER A 194 36.22 -4.82 16.03
N ALA A 195 36.08 -4.11 17.16
CA ALA A 195 37.16 -3.35 17.79
C ALA A 195 37.83 -4.07 18.97
N SER A 196 37.63 -5.38 19.13
CA SER A 196 38.41 -6.19 20.07
C SER A 196 39.70 -6.68 19.39
N PRO A 197 40.89 -6.19 19.76
CA PRO A 197 42.15 -6.77 19.33
C PRO A 197 42.43 -8.05 20.14
N GLN A 198 43.11 -9.03 19.52
CA GLN A 198 43.82 -10.08 20.25
C GLN A 198 44.97 -9.50 21.06
#